data_AF-A0A957SA41-F1
#
_entry.id   AF-A0A957SA41-F1
#
_cell.length_a   1.000
_cell.length_b   1.000
_cell.length_c   1.000
_cell.angle_alpha   90.00
_cell.angle_beta   90.00
_cell.angle_gamma   90.00
#
_symmetry.space_group_name_H-M   'P 1'
#
loop_
_entity.id
_entity.type
_entity.pdbx_description
1 polymer ?
#
loop_
_entity_poly.entity_id
_entity_poly.type
_entity_poly.pdbx_seq_one_letter_code
_entity_poly.pdbx_strand_id
1 'polypeptide(L)'
;EEGIYRSPNAGLGWKRSEGFDGVCQVIAVSPHFHRDGLVLIGTEEIGLWRSQDGGHTFTRVEGAPQRVDALTANAAGWVLSNEEQLWSSPDGLTWSPLENTRPTLTLFTTSSGVWSGGEHGLELIK
;
A
#
# COMPACT_ATOMS: atom_id res chain seq x y z
N GLU A 1 -14.62 -16.29 -0.89
CA GLU A 1 -13.94 -16.00 -2.17
C GLU A 1 -12.77 -15.09 -1.85
N GLU A 2 -11.55 -15.54 -2.12
CA GLU A 2 -10.32 -14.82 -1.82
C GLU A 2 -9.67 -14.31 -3.12
N GLY A 3 -9.06 -13.13 -3.05
CA GLY A 3 -8.32 -12.54 -4.16
C GLY A 3 -8.69 -11.09 -4.48
N ILE A 4 -7.88 -10.50 -5.36
CA ILE A 4 -8.06 -9.14 -5.84
C ILE A 4 -8.84 -9.15 -7.15
N TYR A 5 -9.71 -8.15 -7.31
CA TYR A 5 -10.46 -7.93 -8.52
C TYR A 5 -10.27 -6.50 -8.99
N ARG A 6 -10.23 -6.30 -10.31
CA ARG A 6 -10.18 -4.99 -10.94
C ARG A 6 -11.34 -4.80 -11.91
N SER A 7 -11.72 -3.56 -12.10
CA SER A 7 -12.72 -3.18 -13.11
C SER A 7 -12.11 -2.25 -14.16
N PRO A 8 -12.14 -2.61 -15.45
CA PRO A 8 -11.72 -1.72 -16.52
C PRO A 8 -12.83 -0.75 -17.00
N ASN A 9 -14.04 -0.86 -16.44
CA ASN A 9 -15.25 -0.21 -16.95
C ASN A 9 -16.10 0.40 -15.83
N ALA A 10 -15.46 1.13 -14.92
CA ALA A 10 -16.11 1.88 -13.84
C ALA A 10 -17.05 1.04 -12.95
N GLY A 11 -16.66 -0.21 -12.68
CA GLY A 11 -17.39 -1.12 -11.80
C GLY A 11 -18.50 -1.92 -12.47
N LEU A 12 -18.74 -1.75 -13.79
CA LEU A 12 -19.77 -2.51 -14.52
C LEU A 12 -19.42 -4.00 -14.66
N GLY A 13 -18.13 -4.34 -14.63
CA GLY A 13 -17.65 -5.71 -14.63
C GLY A 13 -16.29 -5.82 -13.93
N TRP A 14 -16.05 -6.99 -13.34
CA TRP A 14 -14.86 -7.25 -12.55
C TRP A 14 -14.12 -8.46 -13.11
N LYS A 15 -12.79 -8.38 -13.12
CA LYS A 15 -11.90 -9.47 -13.51
C LYS A 15 -10.97 -9.77 -12.36
N ARG A 16 -10.82 -11.06 -12.04
CA ARG A 16 -9.86 -11.52 -11.04
C ARG A 16 -8.44 -11.14 -11.48
N SER A 17 -7.64 -10.72 -10.53
CA SER A 17 -6.20 -10.49 -10.69
C SER A 17 -5.44 -11.80 -10.43
N GLU A 18 -4.29 -11.94 -11.07
CA GLU A 18 -3.46 -13.15 -10.97
C GLU A 18 -2.26 -12.93 -10.03
N GLY A 19 -1.61 -14.01 -9.63
CA GLY A 19 -0.38 -13.97 -8.83
C GLY A 19 -0.59 -13.74 -7.33
N PHE A 20 -1.80 -13.45 -6.87
CA PHE A 20 -2.14 -13.31 -5.45
C PHE A 20 -3.33 -14.20 -5.09
N ASP A 21 -3.16 -15.03 -4.07
CA ASP A 21 -4.19 -15.92 -3.52
C ASP A 21 -4.14 -15.83 -2.00
N GLY A 22 -4.90 -14.87 -1.45
CA GLY A 22 -4.95 -14.60 -0.01
C GLY A 22 -5.89 -13.46 0.35
N VAL A 23 -5.86 -13.05 1.62
CA VAL A 23 -6.68 -11.96 2.15
C VAL A 23 -5.91 -10.63 2.03
N CYS A 24 -6.47 -9.71 1.26
CA CYS A 24 -5.98 -8.34 1.17
C CYS A 24 -6.56 -7.50 2.30
N GLN A 25 -5.70 -6.85 3.06
CA GLN A 25 -6.09 -5.95 4.15
C GLN A 25 -6.17 -4.50 3.69
N VAL A 26 -5.24 -4.07 2.83
CA VAL A 26 -5.18 -2.69 2.34
C VAL A 26 -4.71 -2.65 0.88
N ILE A 27 -5.19 -1.67 0.13
CA ILE A 27 -4.78 -1.39 -1.25
C ILE A 27 -4.49 0.10 -1.41
N ALA A 28 -3.43 0.43 -2.13
CA ALA A 28 -3.12 1.80 -2.52
C ALA A 28 -2.63 1.85 -3.98
N VAL A 29 -2.96 2.95 -4.65
CA VAL A 29 -2.62 3.18 -6.06
C VAL A 29 -1.66 4.34 -6.20
N SER A 30 -0.76 4.25 -7.17
CA SER A 30 0.16 5.35 -7.48
C SER A 30 -0.64 6.61 -7.85
N PRO A 31 -0.22 7.81 -7.41
CA PRO A 31 -0.75 9.08 -7.92
C PRO A 31 -0.53 9.26 -9.43
N HIS A 32 0.30 8.41 -10.04
CA HIS A 32 0.60 8.39 -11.47
C HIS A 32 0.09 7.11 -12.15
N PHE A 33 -0.91 6.44 -11.57
CA PHE A 33 -1.46 5.16 -12.02
C PHE A 33 -1.71 5.06 -13.53
N HIS A 34 -2.25 6.12 -14.16
CA HIS A 34 -2.50 6.11 -15.61
C HIS A 34 -1.22 6.02 -16.48
N ARG A 35 -0.05 6.29 -15.90
CA ARG A 35 1.26 6.21 -16.55
C ARG A 35 2.03 4.95 -16.16
N ASP A 36 2.00 4.58 -14.88
CA ASP A 36 2.84 3.50 -14.34
C ASP A 36 2.09 2.21 -14.01
N GLY A 37 0.75 2.24 -13.98
CA GLY A 37 -0.09 1.09 -13.60
C GLY A 37 0.17 0.57 -12.18
N LEU A 38 0.84 1.34 -11.32
CA LEU A 38 1.40 0.83 -10.08
C LEU A 38 0.34 0.75 -8.98
N VAL A 39 0.19 -0.44 -8.43
CA VAL A 39 -0.71 -0.77 -7.31
C VAL A 39 0.06 -1.58 -6.30
N LEU A 40 -0.11 -1.25 -5.02
CA LEU A 40 0.37 -2.04 -3.91
C LEU A 40 -0.80 -2.56 -3.09
N ILE A 41 -0.68 -3.79 -2.61
CA ILE A 41 -1.60 -4.37 -1.63
C ILE A 41 -0.81 -4.85 -0.42
N GLY A 42 -1.40 -4.64 0.75
CA GLY A 42 -0.89 -5.09 2.03
C GLY A 42 -1.77 -6.20 2.60
N THR A 43 -1.16 -7.07 3.38
CA THR A 43 -1.82 -8.22 4.01
C THR A 43 -1.40 -8.32 5.48
N GLU A 44 -2.11 -9.13 6.25
CA GLU A 44 -1.79 -9.35 7.66
C GLU A 44 -0.59 -10.30 7.83
N GLU A 45 -0.49 -11.35 7.00
CA GLU A 45 0.48 -12.45 7.23
C GLU A 45 1.41 -12.75 6.04
N ILE A 46 1.06 -12.35 4.81
CA ILE A 46 1.77 -12.78 3.60
C ILE A 46 2.57 -11.65 2.91
N GLY A 47 2.70 -10.51 3.57
CA GLY A 47 3.51 -9.38 3.15
C GLY A 47 2.84 -8.38 2.23
N LEU A 48 3.68 -7.49 1.70
CA LEU A 48 3.35 -6.50 0.68
C LEU A 48 3.48 -7.11 -0.72
N TRP A 49 2.54 -6.80 -1.60
CA TRP A 49 2.55 -7.23 -2.99
C TRP A 49 2.38 -6.03 -3.93
N ARG A 50 2.94 -6.17 -5.12
CA ARG A 50 3.08 -5.10 -6.10
C ARG A 50 2.64 -5.53 -7.49
N SER A 51 1.93 -4.65 -8.17
CA SER A 51 1.56 -4.76 -9.57
C SER A 51 2.05 -3.52 -10.33
N GLN A 52 2.58 -3.71 -11.55
CA GLN A 52 2.93 -2.62 -12.47
C GLN A 52 2.10 -2.62 -13.75
N ASP A 53 1.04 -3.43 -13.78
CA ASP A 53 0.23 -3.67 -14.97
C ASP A 53 -1.24 -3.32 -14.73
N GLY A 54 -1.51 -2.37 -13.83
CA GLY A 54 -2.86 -1.93 -13.52
C GLY A 54 -3.66 -2.91 -12.66
N GLY A 55 -2.95 -3.72 -11.85
CA GLY A 55 -3.55 -4.76 -11.00
C GLY A 55 -3.91 -6.03 -11.78
N HIS A 56 -3.34 -6.30 -12.95
CA HIS A 56 -3.58 -7.54 -13.67
C HIS A 56 -2.86 -8.71 -12.99
N THR A 57 -1.59 -8.52 -12.64
CA THR A 57 -0.77 -9.50 -11.93
C THR A 57 -0.10 -8.86 -10.71
N PHE A 58 0.04 -9.63 -9.64
CA PHE A 58 0.73 -9.22 -8.42
C PHE A 58 1.91 -10.14 -8.13
N THR A 59 3.00 -9.55 -7.65
CA THR A 59 4.19 -10.26 -7.16
C THR A 59 4.56 -9.74 -5.77
N ARG A 60 5.01 -10.65 -4.90
CA ARG A 60 5.45 -10.30 -3.55
C ARG A 60 6.66 -9.37 -3.58
N VAL A 61 6.69 -8.40 -2.68
CA VAL A 61 7.82 -7.48 -2.50
C VAL A 61 8.75 -8.04 -1.43
N GLU A 62 9.89 -8.54 -1.87
CA GLU A 62 10.90 -9.07 -0.96
C GLU A 62 11.54 -7.97 -0.11
N GLY A 63 11.81 -8.26 1.17
CA GLY A 63 12.37 -7.29 2.12
C GLY A 63 11.40 -6.23 2.65
N ALA A 64 10.15 -6.22 2.19
CA ALA A 64 9.08 -5.41 2.79
C ALA A 64 8.50 -6.07 4.06
N PRO A 65 7.82 -5.29 4.92
CA PRO A 65 7.16 -5.84 6.11
C PRO A 65 6.15 -6.97 5.80
N GLN A 66 6.08 -7.97 6.69
CA GLN A 66 5.14 -9.10 6.56
C GLN A 66 3.68 -8.70 6.82
N ARG A 67 3.48 -7.74 7.71
CA ARG A 67 2.17 -7.19 8.05
C ARG A 67 2.08 -5.74 7.58
N VAL A 68 0.96 -5.39 6.96
CA VAL A 68 0.71 -4.05 6.43
C VAL A 68 -0.70 -3.60 6.84
N ASP A 69 -0.78 -2.80 7.90
CA ASP A 69 -2.05 -2.35 8.48
C ASP A 69 -2.59 -1.08 7.80
N ALA A 70 -1.70 -0.22 7.31
CA ALA A 70 -2.04 0.98 6.57
C ALA A 70 -1.04 1.22 5.44
N LEU A 71 -1.49 1.80 4.32
CA LEU A 71 -0.66 2.06 3.16
C LEU A 71 -1.20 3.26 2.39
N THR A 72 -0.32 4.15 1.96
CA THR A 72 -0.68 5.31 1.13
C THR A 72 0.45 5.69 0.18
N ALA A 73 0.12 6.52 -0.81
CA ALA A 73 1.06 7.04 -1.79
C ALA A 73 0.83 8.53 -2.04
N ASN A 74 1.91 9.27 -2.22
CA ASN A 74 1.93 10.66 -2.67
C ASN A 74 3.01 10.86 -3.74
N ALA A 75 3.22 12.10 -4.18
CA ALA A 75 4.20 12.40 -5.23
C ALA A 75 5.67 12.12 -4.83
N ALA A 76 5.95 11.97 -3.54
CA ALA A 76 7.29 11.63 -3.03
C ALA A 76 7.53 10.12 -2.92
N GLY A 77 6.46 9.31 -2.92
CA GLY A 77 6.54 7.86 -2.82
C GLY A 77 5.42 7.26 -1.98
N TRP A 78 5.74 6.18 -1.28
CA TRP A 78 4.85 5.33 -0.52
C TRP A 78 5.20 5.37 0.95
N VAL A 79 4.17 5.29 1.80
CA VAL A 79 4.30 5.12 3.24
C VAL A 79 3.37 3.99 3.65
N LEU A 80 3.87 3.08 4.49
CA LEU A 80 3.06 2.03 5.09
C LEU A 80 3.29 1.97 6.60
N SER A 81 2.34 1.38 7.30
CA SER A 81 2.48 0.98 8.70
C SER A 81 2.46 -0.53 8.81
N ASN A 82 3.39 -1.08 9.58
CA ASN A 82 3.26 -2.43 10.14
C ASN A 82 2.86 -2.33 11.62
N GLU A 83 2.99 -3.44 12.35
CA GLU A 83 2.71 -3.54 13.78
C GLU A 83 3.73 -2.83 14.69
N GLU A 84 4.88 -2.41 14.17
CA GLU A 84 5.97 -1.83 14.95
C GLU A 84 6.20 -0.35 14.67
N GLN A 85 6.10 0.07 13.41
CA GLN A 85 6.50 1.40 12.95
C GLN A 85 6.00 1.71 11.54
N LEU A 86 6.33 2.90 11.05
CA LEU A 86 6.12 3.29 9.67
C LEU A 86 7.35 2.96 8.81
N TRP A 87 7.11 2.74 7.53
CA TRP A 87 8.12 2.51 6.51
C TRP A 87 7.85 3.41 5.32
N SER A 88 8.90 3.76 4.57
CA SER A 88 8.79 4.53 3.34
C SER A 88 9.49 3.85 2.17
N SER A 89 9.01 4.15 0.96
CA SER A 89 9.60 3.68 -0.29
C SER A 89 9.38 4.69 -1.41
N PRO A 90 10.41 5.09 -2.17
CA PRO A 90 10.22 5.93 -3.35
C PRO A 90 9.46 5.25 -4.49
N ASP A 91 9.58 3.92 -4.63
CA ASP A 91 9.17 3.16 -5.82
C ASP A 91 8.18 2.01 -5.53
N GLY A 92 7.87 1.79 -4.25
CA GLY A 92 7.03 0.69 -3.79
C GLY A 92 7.72 -0.67 -3.83
N LEU A 93 9.01 -0.73 -4.17
CA LEU A 93 9.80 -1.96 -4.28
C LEU A 93 10.86 -2.05 -3.18
N THR A 94 11.56 -0.95 -2.91
CA THR A 94 12.61 -0.90 -1.87
C THR A 94 12.10 -0.12 -0.68
N TRP A 95 12.04 -0.77 0.49
CA TRP A 95 11.44 -0.20 1.70
C TRP A 95 12.49 0.04 2.79
N SER A 96 12.32 1.14 3.52
CA SER A 96 13.17 1.47 4.68
C SER A 96 12.32 1.91 5.87
N PRO A 97 12.68 1.49 7.09
CA PRO A 97 11.95 1.90 8.29
C PRO A 97 12.13 3.39 8.54
N LEU A 98 11.08 4.03 9.06
CA LEU A 98 11.12 5.41 9.53
C LEU A 98 11.39 5.41 11.03
N GLU A 99 12.61 5.78 11.39
CA GLU A 99 13.06 5.84 12.77
C GLU A 99 12.15 6.73 13.64
N ASN A 100 11.96 6.32 14.90
CA ASN A 100 11.13 7.03 15.90
C ASN A 100 9.65 7.21 15.50
N THR A 101 9.14 6.41 14.57
CA THR A 101 7.70 6.35 14.28
C THR A 101 7.02 5.23 15.03
N ARG A 102 5.70 5.30 15.13
CA ARG A 102 4.84 4.32 15.80
C ARG A 102 3.88 3.71 14.77
N PRO A 103 3.36 2.50 15.02
CA PRO A 103 2.35 1.94 14.14
C PRO A 103 1.10 2.82 14.16
N THR A 104 0.40 2.87 13.03
CA THR A 104 -0.77 3.71 12.85
C THR A 104 -1.92 2.94 12.20
N LEU A 105 -3.15 3.34 12.53
CA LEU A 105 -4.36 2.71 12.01
C LEU A 105 -4.75 3.27 10.64
N THR A 106 -4.39 4.53 10.36
CA THR A 106 -4.73 5.16 9.10
C THR A 106 -3.64 6.13 8.65
N LEU A 107 -3.45 6.21 7.34
CA LEU A 107 -2.56 7.16 6.69
C LEU A 107 -3.37 7.98 5.68
N PHE A 108 -3.23 9.30 5.70
CA PHE A 108 -3.88 10.18 4.73
C PHE A 108 -2.89 11.18 4.16
N THR A 109 -2.92 11.33 2.84
CA THR A 109 -2.03 12.20 2.10
C THR A 109 -2.68 13.56 1.88
N THR A 110 -1.92 14.61 2.12
CA THR A 110 -2.30 16.00 1.88
C THR A 110 -1.20 16.70 1.08
N SER A 111 -1.45 17.94 0.64
CA SER A 111 -0.42 18.79 0.04
C SER A 111 0.73 19.13 0.99
N SER A 112 0.53 18.98 2.31
CA SER A 112 1.55 19.26 3.33
C SER A 112 2.35 18.04 3.76
N GLY A 113 2.00 16.83 3.30
CA GLY A 113 2.69 15.59 3.66
C GLY A 113 1.74 14.42 3.90
N VAL A 114 2.22 13.42 4.63
CA VAL A 114 1.41 12.27 5.06
C VAL A 114 1.11 12.43 6.53
N TRP A 115 -0.15 12.29 6.91
CA TRP A 115 -0.55 12.24 8.30
C TRP A 115 -0.82 10.80 8.72
N SER A 116 -0.39 10.46 9.93
CA SER A 116 -0.68 9.20 10.62
C SER A 116 -1.75 9.42 11.69
N GLY A 117 -2.75 8.55 11.73
CA GLY A 117 -3.78 8.53 12.76
C GLY A 117 -3.80 7.22 13.53
N GLY A 118 -3.52 7.28 14.83
CA GLY A 118 -3.48 6.11 15.72
C GLY A 118 -4.08 6.39 17.09
N GLU A 119 -3.76 5.53 18.06
CA GLU A 119 -4.29 5.61 19.43
C GLU A 119 -3.95 6.92 20.16
N HIS A 120 -2.93 7.65 19.68
CA HIS A 120 -2.43 8.88 20.28
C HIS A 120 -2.89 10.15 19.54
N GLY A 121 -3.77 10.00 18.55
CA GLY A 121 -4.28 11.10 17.74
C GLY A 121 -3.65 11.17 16.35
N LEU A 122 -3.62 12.39 15.79
CA LEU A 122 -3.13 12.68 14.44
C LEU A 122 -1.76 13.35 14.50
N GLU A 123 -0.81 12.84 13.72
CA GLU A 123 0.56 13.36 13.62
C GLU A 123 0.96 13.52 12.15
N LEU A 124 1.68 14.59 11.83
CA LEU A 124 2.25 14.80 10.49
C LEU A 124 3.61 14.11 10.42
N ILE A 125 3.77 13.19 9.48
CA ILE A 125 5.05 12.54 9.17
C ILE A 125 5.91 13.55 8.43
N LYS A 126 7.09 13.85 8.99
CA LYS A 126 8.07 14.79 8.43
C LYS A 126 9.10 14.08 7.59
#